data_AF-A0A481QX30-F1
#
_entry.id   AF-A0A481QX30-F1
#
_cell.length_a   1.000
_cell.length_b   1.000
_cell.length_c   1.000
_cell.angle_alpha   90.00
_cell.angle_beta   90.00
_cell.angle_gamma   90.00
#
_symmetry.space_group_name_H-M   'P 1'
#
loop_
_entity.id
_entity.type
_entity.pdbx_description
1 polymer ?
#
loop_
_entity_poly.entity_id
_entity_poly.type
_entity_poly.pdbx_seq_one_letter_code
_entity_poly.pdbx_strand_id
1 'polypeptide(L)'
;MKQFEELIAPHLDAAYNLARWLTGNDSAARDVVQESALRAFRFLQRFADGNAKAWFLTIVRNESYTWLKASAGRHWVPIDDDIGEHEGALSHSQTPELLAIHSENAALLQQALSALPPAYREVIVLKELEDLPYKDIALVADIPIGTVMSRLARARAMLKVELLKLHDHE
;
A
#
# COMPACT_ATOMS: atom_id res chain seq x y z
N MET A 1 12.62 -22.26 3.54
CA MET A 1 12.93 -21.54 2.28
C MET A 1 11.80 -21.71 1.27
N LYS A 2 11.54 -22.91 0.73
CA LYS A 2 10.45 -23.16 -0.24
C LYS A 2 9.08 -22.55 0.12
N GLN A 3 8.56 -22.83 1.32
CA GLN A 3 7.26 -22.29 1.74
C GLN A 3 7.22 -20.75 1.74
N PHE A 4 8.33 -20.09 2.04
CA PHE A 4 8.40 -18.62 2.03
C PHE A 4 8.38 -18.09 0.59
N GLU A 5 9.15 -18.70 -0.29
CA GLU A 5 9.18 -18.37 -1.71
C GLU A 5 7.82 -18.59 -2.39
N GLU A 6 7.06 -19.60 -1.95
CA GLU A 6 5.75 -19.92 -2.50
C GLU A 6 4.63 -19.03 -1.93
N LEU A 7 4.65 -18.74 -0.63
CA LEU A 7 3.53 -18.08 0.06
C LEU A 7 3.73 -16.57 0.32
N ILE A 8 4.98 -16.10 0.43
CA ILE A 8 5.30 -14.73 0.88
C ILE A 8 6.00 -13.92 -0.19
N ALA A 9 6.99 -14.49 -0.89
CA ALA A 9 7.73 -13.78 -1.93
C ALA A 9 6.83 -13.15 -3.03
N PRO A 10 5.73 -13.79 -3.47
CA PRO A 10 4.81 -13.21 -4.45
C PRO A 10 4.04 -11.97 -3.94
N HIS A 11 4.19 -11.62 -2.67
CA HIS A 11 3.48 -10.53 -2.01
C HIS A 11 4.42 -9.43 -1.50
N LEU A 12 5.70 -9.45 -1.90
CA LEU A 12 6.67 -8.42 -1.52
C LEU A 12 6.36 -7.06 -2.13
N ASP A 13 5.89 -7.01 -3.37
CA ASP A 13 5.49 -5.74 -4.02
C ASP A 13 4.26 -5.14 -3.32
N ALA A 14 3.28 -5.99 -2.99
CA ALA A 14 2.11 -5.59 -2.20
C ALA A 14 2.49 -5.04 -0.82
N ALA A 15 3.46 -5.69 -0.17
CA ALA A 15 3.99 -5.25 1.11
C ALA A 15 4.67 -3.89 0.99
N TYR A 16 5.47 -3.70 -0.05
CA TYR A 16 6.13 -2.43 -0.34
C TYR A 16 5.14 -1.30 -0.58
N ASN A 17 4.14 -1.52 -1.44
CA ASN A 17 3.11 -0.54 -1.73
C ASN A 17 2.37 -0.13 -0.45
N LEU A 18 1.91 -1.11 0.34
CA LEU A 18 1.23 -0.83 1.59
C LEU A 18 2.12 -0.05 2.56
N ALA A 19 3.36 -0.49 2.77
CA ALA A 19 4.30 0.16 3.67
C ALA A 19 4.55 1.62 3.24
N ARG A 20 4.79 1.86 1.95
CA ARG A 20 4.99 3.18 1.37
C ARG A 20 3.78 4.10 1.55
N TRP A 21 2.57 3.59 1.37
CA TRP A 21 1.35 4.37 1.60
C TRP A 21 1.12 4.74 3.06
N LEU A 22 1.57 3.89 3.99
CA LEU A 22 1.46 4.14 5.43
C LEU A 22 2.56 5.05 5.96
N THR A 23 3.81 4.86 5.53
CA THR A 23 4.97 5.62 6.00
C THR A 23 5.13 6.96 5.28
N GLY A 24 4.68 7.05 4.03
CA GLY A 24 4.95 8.18 3.15
C GLY A 24 6.44 8.35 2.81
N ASN A 25 7.26 7.32 3.03
CA ASN A 25 8.70 7.39 2.85
C ASN A 25 9.24 6.08 2.24
N ASP A 26 10.00 6.20 1.15
CA ASP A 26 10.51 5.08 0.36
C ASP A 26 11.51 4.21 1.15
N SER A 27 12.49 4.86 1.77
CA SER A 27 13.51 4.20 2.58
C SER A 27 12.89 3.42 3.75
N ALA A 28 11.98 4.07 4.49
CA ALA A 28 11.22 3.46 5.57
C ALA A 28 10.36 2.30 5.10
N ALA A 29 9.77 2.39 3.90
CA ALA A 29 8.98 1.30 3.34
C ALA A 29 9.85 0.06 3.08
N ARG A 30 11.05 0.24 2.50
CA ARG A 30 12.00 -0.87 2.29
C ARG A 30 12.41 -1.53 3.60
N ASP A 31 12.72 -0.73 4.62
CA ASP A 31 13.09 -1.22 5.95
C ASP A 31 11.94 -2.01 6.60
N VAL A 32 10.72 -1.47 6.54
CA VAL A 32 9.51 -2.13 7.04
C VAL A 32 9.28 -3.47 6.33
N VAL A 33 9.40 -3.51 5.01
CA VAL A 33 9.22 -4.75 4.23
C VAL A 33 10.28 -5.78 4.59
N GLN A 34 11.54 -5.36 4.75
CA GLN A 34 12.62 -6.25 5.14
C GLN A 34 12.36 -6.87 6.52
N GLU A 35 12.04 -6.06 7.53
CA GLU A 35 11.75 -6.59 8.88
C GLU A 35 10.49 -7.47 8.86
N SER A 36 9.47 -7.09 8.09
CA SER A 36 8.25 -7.89 7.92
C SER A 36 8.53 -9.24 7.26
N ALA A 37 9.37 -9.28 6.23
CA ALA A 37 9.78 -10.51 5.57
C ALA A 37 10.57 -11.42 6.52
N LEU A 38 11.48 -10.87 7.32
CA LEU A 38 12.20 -11.61 8.36
C LEU A 38 11.25 -12.16 9.43
N ARG A 39 10.25 -11.38 9.87
CA ARG A 39 9.20 -11.84 10.79
C ARG A 39 8.35 -12.93 10.17
N ALA A 40 7.91 -12.75 8.93
CA ALA A 40 7.15 -13.74 8.20
C ALA A 40 7.93 -15.05 8.10
N PHE A 41 9.22 -15.00 7.73
CA PHE A 41 10.08 -16.17 7.68
C PHE A 41 10.17 -16.91 9.03
N ARG A 42 10.32 -16.17 10.14
CA ARG A 42 10.37 -16.76 11.51
C ARG A 42 9.06 -17.42 11.92
N PHE A 43 7.93 -16.87 11.53
CA PHE A 43 6.61 -17.31 11.99
C PHE A 43 5.80 -18.10 10.97
N LEU A 44 6.34 -18.33 9.76
CA LEU A 44 5.62 -18.98 8.67
C LEU A 44 5.13 -20.38 9.03
N GLN A 45 5.86 -21.11 9.88
CA GLN A 45 5.41 -22.44 10.33
C GLN A 45 4.12 -22.41 11.17
N ARG A 46 3.74 -21.25 11.70
CA ARG A 46 2.48 -21.05 12.43
C ARG A 46 1.33 -20.64 11.53
N PHE A 47 1.61 -20.28 10.28
CA PHE A 47 0.59 -20.07 9.27
C PHE A 47 0.07 -21.45 8.83
N ALA A 48 -1.16 -21.76 9.25
CA ALA A 48 -1.79 -23.05 8.98
C ALA A 48 -2.69 -22.99 7.74
N ASP A 49 -3.56 -21.98 7.66
CA ASP A 49 -4.52 -21.79 6.58
C ASP A 49 -4.93 -20.31 6.42
N GLY A 50 -5.67 -20.03 5.36
CA GLY A 50 -6.18 -18.69 5.05
C GLY A 50 -5.44 -17.99 3.91
N ASN A 51 -5.59 -16.68 3.83
CA ASN A 51 -4.96 -15.87 2.79
C ASN A 51 -3.56 -15.43 3.24
N ALA A 52 -2.52 -16.02 2.63
CA ALA A 52 -1.13 -15.69 2.92
C ALA A 52 -0.79 -14.21 2.66
N LYS A 53 -1.37 -13.61 1.60
CA LYS A 53 -1.25 -12.18 1.31
C LYS A 53 -1.78 -11.35 2.47
N ALA A 54 -2.99 -11.65 2.93
CA ALA A 54 -3.62 -10.93 4.03
C ALA A 54 -2.81 -11.07 5.33
N TRP A 55 -2.41 -12.29 5.67
CA TRP A 55 -1.57 -12.56 6.84
C TRP A 55 -0.25 -11.77 6.80
N PHE A 56 0.43 -11.77 5.66
CA PHE A 56 1.68 -11.04 5.50
C PHE A 56 1.47 -9.53 5.59
N LEU A 57 0.44 -8.99 4.93
CA LEU A 57 0.13 -7.56 4.98
C LEU A 57 -0.29 -7.08 6.38
N THR A 58 -0.85 -7.96 7.23
CA THR A 58 -1.05 -7.67 8.65
C THR A 58 0.28 -7.43 9.37
N ILE A 59 1.31 -8.25 9.10
CA ILE A 59 2.65 -8.05 9.67
C ILE A 59 3.22 -6.72 9.20
N VAL A 60 3.16 -6.45 7.90
CA VAL A 60 3.66 -5.21 7.27
C VAL A 60 3.01 -3.99 7.91
N ARG A 61 1.68 -3.98 8.02
CA ARG A 61 0.95 -2.89 8.65
C ARG A 61 1.40 -2.65 10.09
N ASN A 62 1.55 -3.72 10.88
CA ASN A 62 1.99 -3.61 12.27
C ASN A 62 3.41 -3.03 12.39
N GLU A 63 4.33 -3.44 11.51
CA GLU A 63 5.66 -2.84 11.44
C GLU A 63 5.61 -1.37 10.99
N SER A 64 4.79 -1.02 10.01
CA SER A 64 4.60 0.39 9.59
C SER A 64 4.13 1.27 10.74
N TYR A 65 3.11 0.85 11.51
CA TYR A 65 2.64 1.63 12.66
C TYR A 65 3.65 1.66 13.81
N THR A 66 4.45 0.62 13.97
CA THR A 66 5.55 0.61 14.95
C THR A 66 6.60 1.65 14.56
N TRP A 67 7.00 1.68 13.28
CA TRP A 67 7.90 2.68 12.74
C TRP A 67 7.35 4.10 12.88
N LEU A 68 6.07 4.34 12.53
CA LEU A 68 5.42 5.65 12.66
C LEU A 68 5.43 6.14 14.11
N LYS A 69 5.13 5.28 15.09
CA LYS A 69 5.18 5.62 16.51
C LYS A 69 6.60 6.00 16.96
N ALA A 70 7.61 5.27 16.51
CA ALA A 70 9.00 5.57 16.83
C ALA A 70 9.50 6.86 16.13
N SER A 71 8.96 7.18 14.96
CA SER A 71 9.31 8.37 14.19
C SER A 71 8.57 9.63 14.67
N ALA A 72 7.41 9.51 15.32
CA ALA A 72 6.65 10.66 15.83
C ALA A 72 7.41 11.54 16.85
N GLY A 73 8.44 11.00 17.52
CA GLY A 73 9.31 11.76 18.42
C GLY A 73 10.51 12.45 17.73
N ARG A 74 10.70 12.21 16.43
CA ARG A 74 11.77 12.80 15.62
C ARG A 74 11.11 13.71 14.60
N HIS A 75 11.35 15.03 14.67
CA HIS A 75 10.89 15.96 13.64
C HIS A 75 11.43 15.48 12.27
N TRP A 76 10.58 14.79 11.51
CA TRP A 76 10.91 14.35 10.17
C TRP A 76 10.51 15.47 9.22
N VAL A 77 11.51 16.12 8.63
CA VAL A 77 11.30 17.03 7.51
C VAL A 77 10.99 16.14 6.32
N PRO A 78 9.79 16.24 5.69
CA PRO A 78 9.56 15.57 4.42
C PRO A 78 10.64 16.05 3.45
N ILE A 79 11.59 15.18 3.11
CA ILE A 79 12.34 15.36 1.88
C ILE A 79 11.30 15.13 0.80
N ASP A 80 11.10 16.17 -0.02
CA ASP A 80 10.36 16.13 -1.26
C ASP A 80 11.14 15.19 -2.20
N ASP A 81 11.12 13.90 -1.87
CA ASP A 81 11.62 12.84 -2.74
C ASP A 81 10.56 12.76 -3.83
N ASP A 82 10.85 13.51 -4.89
CA ASP A 82 10.28 13.34 -6.22
C ASP A 82 10.10 11.85 -6.44
N ILE A 83 8.82 11.49 -6.48
CA ILE A 83 8.33 10.17 -6.21
C ILE A 83 8.66 9.34 -7.46
N GLY A 84 9.88 8.80 -7.46
CA GLY A 84 10.45 8.10 -8.61
C GLY A 84 9.49 7.07 -9.20
N GLU A 85 9.22 7.27 -10.48
CA GLU A 85 8.50 6.37 -11.36
C GLU A 85 9.02 4.94 -11.16
N HIS A 86 8.19 4.07 -10.58
CA HIS A 86 8.45 2.63 -10.63
C HIS A 86 7.72 2.05 -11.83
N GLU A 87 8.47 1.90 -12.91
CA GLU A 87 8.13 1.07 -14.06
C GLU A 87 7.97 -0.39 -13.58
N GLY A 88 6.75 -0.74 -13.19
CA GLY A 88 6.39 -2.13 -12.94
C GLY A 88 6.37 -2.92 -14.25
N ALA A 89 7.48 -3.59 -14.58
CA ALA A 89 7.61 -4.66 -15.58
C ALA A 89 6.57 -4.61 -16.74
N LEU A 90 6.64 -3.58 -17.58
CA LEU A 90 5.76 -3.46 -18.74
C LEU A 90 6.40 -4.13 -19.97
N SER A 91 5.62 -5.04 -20.55
CA SER A 91 5.86 -5.75 -21.80
C SER A 91 6.38 -4.84 -22.92
N HIS A 92 7.36 -5.31 -23.71
CA HIS A 92 8.08 -4.63 -24.80
C HIS A 92 7.21 -4.19 -26.01
N SER A 93 6.10 -3.47 -25.79
CA SER A 93 5.20 -3.06 -26.89
C SER A 93 4.42 -1.75 -26.65
N GLN A 94 4.87 -0.86 -25.77
CA GLN A 94 4.22 0.44 -25.55
C GLN A 94 5.04 1.58 -26.18
N THR A 95 4.37 2.50 -26.88
CA THR A 95 4.99 3.67 -27.51
C THR A 95 5.32 4.73 -26.45
N PRO A 96 6.32 5.61 -26.69
CA PRO A 96 6.72 6.66 -25.75
C PRO A 96 5.56 7.56 -25.28
N GLU A 97 4.60 7.84 -26.14
CA GLU A 97 3.43 8.67 -25.84
C GLU A 97 2.46 7.97 -24.88
N LEU A 98 2.30 6.65 -24.99
CA LEU A 98 1.47 5.87 -24.06
C LEU A 98 2.14 5.78 -22.69
N LEU A 99 3.47 5.65 -22.64
CA LEU A 99 4.23 5.66 -21.39
C LEU A 99 4.07 6.99 -20.64
N ALA A 100 4.14 8.12 -21.35
CA ALA A 100 3.94 9.44 -20.76
C ALA A 100 2.51 9.65 -20.22
N ILE A 101 1.47 9.22 -20.96
CA ILE A 101 0.08 9.30 -20.49
C ILE A 101 -0.14 8.39 -19.27
N HIS A 102 0.50 7.22 -19.24
CA HIS A 102 0.42 6.32 -18.09
C HIS A 102 1.11 6.89 -16.84
N SER A 103 2.26 7.55 -16.99
CA SER A 103 2.96 8.18 -15.85
C SER A 103 2.19 9.38 -15.28
N GLU A 104 1.61 10.22 -16.15
CA GLU A 104 0.77 11.35 -15.74
C GLU A 104 -0.48 10.89 -14.96
N ASN A 105 -1.21 9.89 -15.47
CA ASN A 105 -2.36 9.31 -14.78
C ASN A 105 -1.99 8.67 -13.43
N ALA A 106 -0.82 8.02 -13.36
CA ALA A 106 -0.32 7.44 -12.11
C ALA A 106 0.00 8.53 -11.07
N ALA A 107 0.60 9.64 -11.49
CA ALA A 107 0.89 10.79 -10.64
C ALA A 107 -0.41 11.43 -10.09
N LEU A 108 -1.42 11.63 -10.95
CA LEU A 108 -2.74 12.15 -10.54
C LEU A 108 -3.42 11.24 -9.51
N LEU A 109 -3.44 9.92 -9.77
CA LEU A 109 -4.00 8.95 -8.83
C LEU A 109 -3.25 8.98 -7.50
N GLN A 110 -1.92 9.09 -7.55
CA GLN A 110 -1.10 9.14 -6.36
C GLN A 110 -1.38 10.40 -5.53
N GLN A 111 -1.48 11.55 -6.18
CA GLN A 111 -1.80 12.82 -5.52
C GLN A 111 -3.19 12.77 -4.88
N ALA A 112 -4.19 12.26 -5.60
CA ALA A 112 -5.55 12.12 -5.09
C ALA A 112 -5.61 11.17 -3.87
N LEU A 113 -4.95 10.00 -3.93
CA LEU A 113 -4.87 9.08 -2.80
C LEU A 113 -4.14 9.69 -1.60
N SER A 114 -3.09 10.47 -1.84
CA SER A 114 -2.33 11.17 -0.80
C SER A 114 -3.15 12.27 -0.09
N ALA A 115 -4.17 12.82 -0.74
CA ALA A 115 -5.09 13.78 -0.12
C ALA A 115 -6.13 13.13 0.82
N LEU A 116 -6.40 11.82 0.68
CA LEU A 116 -7.33 11.12 1.57
C LEU A 116 -6.76 10.99 2.99
N PRO A 117 -7.60 11.07 4.04
CA PRO A 117 -7.13 10.80 5.40
C PRO A 117 -6.63 9.34 5.54
N PRO A 118 -5.61 9.07 6.38
CA PRO A 118 -4.89 7.78 6.40
C PRO A 118 -5.80 6.55 6.51
N ALA A 119 -6.82 6.59 7.37
CA ALA A 119 -7.72 5.46 7.59
C ALA A 119 -8.61 5.11 6.37
N TYR A 120 -8.86 6.07 5.47
CA TYR A 120 -9.60 5.84 4.21
C TYR A 120 -8.66 5.40 3.10
N ARG A 121 -7.48 6.03 3.03
CA ARG A 121 -6.41 5.65 2.11
C ARG A 121 -5.98 4.21 2.29
N GLU A 122 -5.78 3.79 3.55
CA GLU A 122 -5.39 2.42 3.88
C GLU A 122 -6.40 1.40 3.32
N VAL A 123 -7.70 1.56 3.58
CA VAL A 123 -8.69 0.57 3.13
C VAL A 123 -8.86 0.57 1.61
N ILE A 124 -8.75 1.72 0.93
CA ILE A 124 -8.90 1.79 -0.53
C ILE A 124 -7.67 1.25 -1.25
N VAL A 125 -6.46 1.46 -0.72
CA VAL A 125 -5.22 0.82 -1.21
C VAL A 125 -5.34 -0.71 -1.08
N LEU A 126 -5.71 -1.20 0.11
CA LEU A 126 -5.88 -2.64 0.32
C LEU A 126 -6.94 -3.24 -0.60
N LYS A 127 -7.99 -2.48 -0.96
CA LYS A 127 -9.07 -3.01 -1.81
C LYS A 127 -8.80 -2.90 -3.31
N GLU A 128 -8.41 -1.73 -3.79
CA GLU A 128 -8.40 -1.41 -5.21
C GLU A 128 -7.02 -1.63 -5.83
N LEU A 129 -5.93 -1.49 -5.05
CA LEU A 129 -4.57 -1.74 -5.53
C LEU A 129 -4.12 -3.16 -5.20
N GLU A 130 -4.44 -3.63 -3.98
CA GLU A 130 -3.99 -4.95 -3.52
C GLU A 130 -5.02 -6.07 -3.67
N ASP A 131 -6.20 -5.75 -4.19
CA ASP A 131 -7.32 -6.67 -4.42
C ASP A 131 -7.65 -7.61 -3.25
N LEU A 132 -7.56 -7.12 -2.01
CA LEU A 132 -7.99 -7.93 -0.86
C LEU A 132 -9.53 -8.00 -0.77
N PRO A 133 -10.11 -9.15 -0.41
CA PRO A 133 -11.52 -9.24 -0.09
C PRO A 133 -11.79 -8.55 1.27
N TYR A 134 -13.03 -8.11 1.49
CA TYR A 134 -13.37 -7.29 2.67
C TYR A 134 -13.04 -7.94 4.01
N LYS A 135 -13.15 -9.27 4.10
CA LYS A 135 -12.79 -10.04 5.31
C LYS A 135 -11.28 -9.95 5.62
N ASP A 136 -10.45 -9.90 4.58
CA ASP A 136 -9.00 -9.85 4.72
C ASP A 136 -8.54 -8.42 4.98
N ILE A 137 -9.21 -7.42 4.40
CA ILE A 137 -9.02 -6.02 4.78
C ILE A 137 -9.35 -5.79 6.26
N ALA A 138 -10.44 -6.40 6.75
CA ALA A 138 -10.81 -6.33 8.16
C ALA A 138 -9.72 -6.90 9.08
N LEU A 139 -9.11 -8.02 8.67
CA LEU A 139 -7.99 -8.64 9.36
C LEU A 139 -6.73 -7.76 9.35
N VAL A 140 -6.37 -7.22 8.18
CA VAL A 140 -5.17 -6.38 8.03
C VAL A 140 -5.34 -5.09 8.82
N ALA A 141 -6.43 -4.36 8.58
CA ALA A 141 -6.69 -3.06 9.20
C ALA A 141 -7.15 -3.14 10.67
N ASP A 142 -7.38 -4.34 11.19
CA ASP A 142 -7.86 -4.62 12.55
C ASP A 142 -9.13 -3.82 12.89
N ILE A 143 -10.15 -3.96 12.04
CA ILE A 143 -11.44 -3.27 12.17
C ILE A 143 -12.61 -4.18 11.77
N PRO A 144 -13.84 -3.94 12.25
CA PRO A 144 -15.01 -4.70 11.82
C PRO A 144 -15.25 -4.61 10.30
N ILE A 145 -15.73 -5.70 9.69
CA ILE A 145 -16.04 -5.74 8.25
C ILE A 145 -17.06 -4.66 7.82
N GLY A 146 -18.04 -4.33 8.67
CA GLY A 146 -18.97 -3.23 8.42
C GLY A 146 -18.27 -1.86 8.38
N THR A 147 -17.22 -1.69 9.19
CA THR A 147 -16.37 -0.50 9.16
C THR A 147 -15.57 -0.43 7.87
N VAL A 148 -15.03 -1.55 7.39
CA VAL A 148 -14.36 -1.64 6.07
C VAL A 148 -15.31 -1.15 4.97
N MET A 149 -16.53 -1.68 4.90
CA MET A 149 -17.52 -1.30 3.89
C MET A 149 -17.85 0.21 3.94
N SER A 150 -18.14 0.74 5.13
CA SER A 150 -18.47 2.16 5.29
C SER A 150 -17.28 3.09 5.00
N ARG A 151 -16.04 2.66 5.30
CA ARG A 151 -14.83 3.43 4.99
C ARG A 151 -14.54 3.39 3.50
N LEU A 152 -14.68 2.25 2.83
CA LEU A 152 -14.51 2.13 1.38
C LEU A 152 -15.51 3.01 0.62
N ALA A 153 -16.79 3.02 1.00
CA ALA A 153 -17.78 3.88 0.38
C ALA A 153 -17.39 5.36 0.47
N ARG A 154 -16.95 5.82 1.65
CA ARG A 154 -16.47 7.18 1.86
C ARG A 154 -15.16 7.46 1.12
N ALA A 155 -14.22 6.52 1.14
CA ALA A 155 -12.93 6.65 0.45
C ALA A 155 -13.12 6.83 -1.06
N ARG A 156 -14.01 6.06 -1.69
CA ARG A 156 -14.33 6.21 -3.12
C ARG A 156 -14.98 7.56 -3.43
N ALA A 157 -15.88 8.04 -2.58
CA ALA A 157 -16.50 9.35 -2.74
C ALA A 157 -15.45 10.48 -2.62
N MET A 158 -14.54 10.39 -1.65
CA MET A 158 -13.43 11.33 -1.48
C MET A 158 -12.48 11.29 -2.68
N LEU A 159 -12.06 10.09 -3.10
CA LEU A 159 -11.16 9.90 -4.23
C LEU A 159 -11.74 10.49 -5.51
N LYS A 160 -13.04 10.30 -5.77
CA LYS A 160 -13.72 10.92 -6.90
C LYS A 160 -13.64 12.46 -6.84
N VAL A 161 -13.88 13.05 -5.67
CA VAL A 161 -13.80 14.51 -5.50
C VAL A 161 -12.38 15.01 -5.73
N GLU A 162 -11.37 14.33 -5.18
CA GLU A 162 -9.97 14.73 -5.37
C GLU A 162 -9.53 14.60 -6.84
N LEU A 163 -9.90 13.52 -7.52
CA LEU A 163 -9.62 13.35 -8.94
C LEU A 163 -10.25 14.45 -9.79
N LEU A 164 -11.52 14.82 -9.54
CA LEU A 164 -12.20 15.89 -10.28
C LEU A 164 -11.49 17.24 -10.12
N LYS A 165 -11.07 17.59 -8.89
CA LYS A 165 -10.32 18.83 -8.66
C LYS A 165 -9.03 18.88 -9.47
N LEU A 166 -8.30 17.77 -9.54
CA LEU A 166 -7.03 17.72 -10.26
C LEU A 166 -7.22 17.84 -11.77
N HIS A 167 -8.29 17.27 -12.33
CA HIS A 167 -8.63 17.43 -13.75
C HIS A 167 -9.12 18.84 -14.10
N ASP A 168 -9.78 19.55 -13.17
CA ASP A 168 -10.26 20.92 -13.39
C ASP A 168 -9.13 21.98 -13.30
N HIS A 169 -7.91 21.58 -12.92
CA HIS A 169 -6.74 22.45 -12.77
C HIS A 169 -5.70 22.32 -13.90
N GLU A 170 -5.97 21.51 -14.93
CA GLU A 170 -5.23 21.44 -16.21
C GLU A 170 -5.87 22.37 -17.27
#